data_AF-A0A8X6I479-F1
#
_entry.id   AF-A0A8X6I479-F1
#
_cell.length_a   1.000
_cell.length_b   1.000
_cell.length_c   1.000
_cell.angle_alpha   90.00
_cell.angle_beta   90.00
_cell.angle_gamma   90.00
#
_symmetry.space_group_name_H-M   'P 1'
#
loop_
_entity.id
_entity.type
_entity.pdbx_description
1 polymer ?
#
loop_
_entity_poly.entity_id
_entity_poly.type
_entity_poly.pdbx_seq_one_letter_code
_entity_poly.pdbx_strand_id
1 'polypeptide(L)'
;MMRKGGFNLRKWQSNSETVIKEVPENQNLKVVQNDEEIKILGIQWNSKSDFFSFSVSLQEQKCAYSKREVLSEIARVFDPLGLLSPCVVFMKILLQELWKLNLEWDEPIPEVLNKQWAAFRKELHLIEKMKIPRKSQLTI
;
A
#
# COMPACT_ATOMS: atom_id res chain seq x y z
N MET A 1 18.44 3.25 23.46
CA MET A 1 17.04 3.15 23.91
C MET A 1 16.40 1.83 23.47
N MET A 2 16.31 1.53 22.16
CA MET A 2 15.71 0.27 21.63
C MET A 2 16.29 -1.03 22.22
N ARG A 3 17.63 -1.17 22.24
CA ARG A 3 18.30 -2.36 22.81
C ARG A 3 18.03 -2.56 24.30
N LYS A 4 17.86 -1.47 25.07
CA LYS A 4 17.51 -1.55 26.50
C LYS A 4 16.09 -2.07 26.71
N GLY A 5 15.20 -1.90 25.73
CA GLY A 5 13.86 -2.47 25.71
C GLY A 5 13.78 -3.89 25.13
N GLY A 6 14.91 -4.56 24.90
CA GLY A 6 14.94 -5.90 24.28
C GLY A 6 14.74 -5.92 22.76
N PHE A 7 14.59 -4.75 22.13
CA PHE A 7 14.42 -4.65 20.68
C PHE A 7 15.79 -4.59 19.98
N ASN A 8 16.21 -5.74 19.45
CA ASN A 8 17.36 -5.83 18.56
C ASN A 8 16.91 -5.50 17.14
N LEU A 9 17.27 -4.30 16.67
CA LEU A 9 17.01 -3.87 15.31
C LEU A 9 17.73 -4.80 14.32
N ARG A 10 17.10 -5.11 13.18
CA ARG A 10 17.66 -6.02 12.17
C ARG A 10 17.95 -5.40 10.82
N LYS A 11 17.20 -4.35 10.47
CA LYS A 11 17.34 -3.60 9.22
C LYS A 11 17.30 -2.12 9.52
N TRP A 12 18.13 -1.34 8.83
CA TRP A 12 18.18 0.10 8.96
C TRP A 12 18.26 0.77 7.58
N GLN A 13 17.52 1.87 7.39
CA GLN A 13 17.55 2.68 6.18
C GLN A 13 17.32 4.15 6.55
N SER A 14 17.95 5.06 5.82
CA SER A 14 17.84 6.51 6.04
C SER A 14 17.96 7.24 4.70
N ASN A 15 17.35 8.42 4.59
CA ASN A 15 17.55 9.33 3.46
C ASN A 15 18.80 10.20 3.60
N SER A 16 19.59 10.01 4.67
CA SER A 16 20.83 10.74 4.94
C SER A 16 22.01 9.77 4.92
N GLU A 17 22.95 10.01 4.01
CA GLU A 17 24.17 9.21 3.88
C GLU A 17 25.07 9.30 5.11
N THR A 18 25.11 10.46 5.79
CA THR A 18 25.90 10.61 7.02
C THR A 18 25.38 9.69 8.12
N VAL A 19 24.06 9.65 8.30
CA VAL A 19 23.40 8.76 9.25
C VAL A 19 23.65 7.29 8.88
N ILE A 20 23.65 6.93 7.60
CA ILE A 20 23.95 5.56 7.16
C ILE A 20 25.38 5.17 7.53
N LYS A 21 26.37 6.05 7.31
CA LYS A 21 27.78 5.79 7.61
C LYS A 21 28.06 5.59 9.10
N GLU A 22 27.24 6.19 9.96
CA GLU A 22 27.36 6.08 11.42
C GLU A 22 26.69 4.82 11.99
N VAL A 23 25.92 4.08 11.18
CA VAL A 23 25.24 2.87 11.65
C VAL A 23 26.23 1.70 11.64
N PRO A 24 26.50 1.07 12.80
CA PRO A 24 27.43 -0.06 12.86
C PRO A 24 26.81 -1.28 12.18
N GLU A 25 27.37 -1.69 11.04
CA GLU A 25 27.06 -2.98 10.44
C GLU A 25 27.60 -4.12 11.32
N ASN A 26 26.76 -5.09 11.62
CA ASN A 26 27.15 -6.33 12.27
C ASN A 26 26.25 -7.47 11.80
N GLN A 27 26.53 -8.72 12.20
CA GLN A 27 25.78 -9.90 11.73
C GLN A 27 24.26 -9.79 11.90
N ASN A 28 23.78 -8.99 12.85
CA ASN A 28 22.36 -8.85 13.14
C ASN A 28 21.71 -7.61 12.52
N LEU A 29 22.50 -6.60 12.15
CA LEU A 29 22.05 -5.29 11.65
C LEU A 29 22.52 -5.09 10.22
N LYS A 30 21.59 -5.18 9.28
CA LYS A 30 21.84 -4.89 7.87
C LYS A 30 21.40 -3.47 7.53
N VAL A 31 22.30 -2.68 6.96
CA VAL A 31 21.95 -1.43 6.28
C VAL A 31 21.34 -1.80 4.94
N VAL A 32 20.11 -1.36 4.69
CA VAL A 32 19.44 -1.54 3.41
C VAL A 32 19.98 -0.46 2.47
N GLN A 33 20.70 -0.87 1.43
CA GLN A 33 21.26 0.04 0.45
C GLN A 33 20.16 0.64 -0.43
N ASN A 34 20.42 1.85 -0.94
CA ASN A 34 19.43 2.75 -1.56
C ASN A 34 18.65 2.19 -2.78
N ASP A 35 19.06 1.04 -3.32
CA ASP A 35 18.40 0.40 -4.48
C ASP A 35 17.37 -0.67 -4.07
N GLU A 36 17.31 -1.05 -2.78
CA GLU A 36 16.27 -1.93 -2.25
C GLU A 36 15.09 -1.09 -1.74
N GLU A 37 14.02 -0.99 -2.54
CA GLU A 37 12.75 -0.44 -2.08
C GLU A 37 12.19 -1.30 -0.94
N ILE A 38 12.10 -0.74 0.27
CA ILE A 38 11.41 -1.43 1.35
C ILE A 38 9.92 -1.27 1.12
N LYS A 39 9.27 -2.39 0.81
CA LYS A 39 7.80 -2.49 0.80
C LYS A 39 7.31 -2.71 2.22
N ILE A 40 6.58 -1.75 2.75
CA ILE A 40 5.86 -1.86 4.02
C ILE A 40 4.38 -1.80 3.69
N LEU A 41 3.71 -2.95 3.78
CA LEU A 41 2.25 -3.05 3.66
C LEU A 41 1.67 -2.35 2.41
N GLY A 42 2.35 -2.45 1.27
CA GLY A 42 1.89 -1.85 -0.01
C GLY A 42 2.48 -0.47 -0.33
N ILE A 43 3.07 0.22 0.66
CA ILE A 43 3.83 1.46 0.46
C ILE A 43 5.30 1.10 0.23
N GLN A 44 5.91 1.72 -0.77
CA GLN A 44 7.34 1.67 -1.04
C GLN A 44 7.95 3.02 -0.69
N TRP A 45 9.11 3.00 -0.03
CA TRP A 45 9.87 4.21 0.24
C TRP A 45 11.21 4.15 -0.48
N ASN A 46 11.48 5.17 -1.30
CA ASN A 46 12.78 5.38 -1.91
C ASN A 46 13.58 6.37 -1.03
N SER A 47 14.55 5.86 -0.28
CA SER A 47 15.35 6.68 0.65
C SER A 47 16.16 7.76 -0.06
N LYS A 48 16.64 7.52 -1.28
CA LYS A 48 17.49 8.45 -2.04
C LYS A 48 16.73 9.69 -2.50
N SER A 49 15.54 9.49 -3.07
CA SER A 49 14.69 10.58 -3.56
C SER A 49 13.75 11.13 -2.48
N ASP A 50 13.56 10.38 -1.38
CA ASP A 50 12.66 10.69 -0.27
C ASP A 50 11.17 10.76 -0.66
N PHE A 51 10.76 9.90 -1.59
CA PHE A 51 9.36 9.74 -2.01
C PHE A 51 8.78 8.40 -1.58
N PHE A 52 7.49 8.42 -1.27
CA PHE A 52 6.64 7.25 -1.23
C PHE A 52 6.08 6.95 -2.62
N SER A 53 6.04 5.67 -2.95
CA SER A 53 5.35 5.08 -4.10
C SER A 53 4.47 3.93 -3.62
N PHE A 54 3.62 3.42 -4.51
CA PHE A 54 2.65 2.38 -4.20
C PHE A 54 2.80 1.23 -5.19
N SER A 55 2.53 0.02 -4.73
CA SER A 55 2.49 -1.17 -5.57
C SER A 55 1.19 -1.91 -5.34
N VAL A 56 0.47 -2.18 -6.43
CA VAL A 56 -0.83 -2.85 -6.41
C VAL A 56 -0.73 -4.19 -7.11
N SER A 57 -0.96 -5.28 -6.36
CA SER A 57 -1.05 -6.61 -6.92
C SER A 57 -2.51 -7.03 -7.07
N LEU A 58 -3.05 -6.81 -8.27
CA LEU A 58 -4.39 -7.24 -8.65
C LEU A 58 -4.33 -8.65 -9.26
N GLN A 59 -5.41 -9.43 -9.10
CA GLN A 59 -5.54 -10.73 -9.78
C GLN A 59 -5.72 -10.57 -11.31
N GLU A 60 -6.00 -11.65 -12.02
CA GLU A 60 -6.41 -11.53 -13.43
C GLU A 60 -7.78 -10.83 -13.54
N GLN A 61 -7.98 -10.10 -14.64
CA GLN A 61 -9.27 -9.46 -14.93
C GLN A 61 -10.32 -10.54 -15.22
N LYS A 62 -11.50 -10.41 -14.60
CA LYS A 62 -12.63 -11.33 -14.81
C LYS A 62 -13.82 -10.61 -15.43
N CYS A 63 -14.68 -11.39 -16.09
CA CYS A 63 -15.97 -10.90 -16.61
C CYS A 63 -16.97 -10.60 -15.49
N ALA A 64 -16.93 -11.38 -14.41
CA ALA A 64 -17.77 -11.20 -13.22
C ALA A 64 -16.93 -11.44 -11.97
N TYR A 65 -17.14 -10.61 -10.96
CA TYR A 65 -16.53 -10.73 -9.64
C TYR A 65 -17.56 -11.16 -8.60
N SER A 66 -17.12 -11.93 -7.60
CA SER A 66 -17.92 -12.21 -6.41
C SER A 66 -17.63 -11.22 -5.28
N LYS A 67 -18.48 -11.20 -4.25
CA LYS A 67 -18.26 -10.39 -3.04
C LYS A 67 -16.92 -10.72 -2.38
N ARG A 68 -16.57 -12.00 -2.29
CA ARG A 68 -15.31 -12.50 -1.73
C ARG A 68 -14.10 -11.95 -2.49
N GLU A 69 -14.18 -11.94 -3.82
CA GLU A 69 -13.07 -11.49 -4.67
C GLU A 69 -12.84 -9.98 -4.55
N VAL A 70 -13.91 -9.18 -4.60
CA VAL A 70 -13.83 -7.73 -4.39
C VAL A 70 -13.21 -7.42 -3.03
N LEU A 71 -13.70 -8.05 -1.95
CA LEU A 71 -13.15 -7.85 -0.61
C LEU A 71 -11.68 -8.23 -0.53
N SER A 72 -11.30 -9.36 -1.13
CA SER A 72 -9.91 -9.85 -1.15
C SER A 72 -8.96 -8.85 -1.82
N GLU A 73 -9.38 -8.23 -2.93
CA GLU A 73 -8.59 -7.21 -3.61
C GLU A 73 -8.54 -5.89 -2.82
N ILE A 74 -9.66 -5.43 -2.25
CA ILE A 74 -9.69 -4.23 -1.39
C ILE A 74 -8.73 -4.41 -0.20
N ALA A 75 -8.71 -5.59 0.42
CA ALA A 75 -7.85 -5.87 1.56
C ALA A 75 -6.34 -5.82 1.24
N ARG A 76 -5.94 -5.91 -0.04
CA ARG A 76 -4.55 -5.75 -0.46
C ARG A 76 -4.11 -4.29 -0.51
N VAL A 77 -5.05 -3.36 -0.60
CA VAL A 77 -4.75 -1.92 -0.58
C VAL A 77 -4.76 -1.44 0.87
N PHE A 78 -3.58 -1.35 1.46
CA PHE A 78 -3.40 -0.87 2.82
C PHE A 78 -2.79 0.53 2.82
N ASP A 79 -3.49 1.47 3.45
CA ASP A 79 -3.13 2.89 3.47
C ASP A 79 -3.06 3.42 4.92
N PRO A 80 -1.97 3.13 5.65
CA PRO A 80 -1.82 3.54 7.04
C PRO A 80 -1.65 5.06 7.20
N LEU A 81 -1.24 5.75 6.13
CA LEU A 81 -0.94 7.18 6.15
C LEU A 81 -2.07 8.04 5.56
N GLY A 82 -3.14 7.43 5.03
CA GLY A 82 -4.26 8.14 4.40
C GLY A 82 -3.91 8.77 3.04
N LEU A 83 -2.81 8.37 2.42
CA LEU A 83 -2.31 8.96 1.16
C LEU A 83 -3.15 8.55 -0.06
N LEU A 84 -3.87 7.43 0.04
CA LEU A 84 -4.79 6.89 -0.96
C LEU A 84 -6.25 7.04 -0.51
N SER A 85 -6.54 7.97 0.41
CA SER A 85 -7.87 8.15 0.99
C SER A 85 -9.02 8.16 -0.03
N PRO A 86 -8.94 8.87 -1.19
CA PRO A 86 -10.02 8.83 -2.17
C PRO A 86 -10.29 7.43 -2.72
N CYS A 87 -9.25 6.66 -3.02
CA CYS A 87 -9.36 5.28 -3.47
C CYS A 87 -9.96 4.39 -2.38
N VAL A 88 -9.48 4.53 -1.14
CA VAL A 88 -9.95 3.75 0.01
C VAL A 88 -11.42 4.04 0.32
N VAL A 89 -11.84 5.30 0.24
CA VAL A 89 -13.23 5.70 0.43
C VAL A 89 -14.12 5.07 -0.64
N PHE A 90 -13.73 5.17 -1.92
CA PHE A 90 -14.48 4.53 -3.00
C PHE A 90 -14.64 3.02 -2.78
N MET A 91 -13.54 2.33 -2.45
CA MET A 91 -13.57 0.89 -2.16
C MET A 91 -14.49 0.55 -0.98
N LYS A 92 -14.48 1.36 0.08
CA LYS A 92 -15.35 1.17 1.25
C LYS A 92 -16.83 1.41 0.92
N ILE A 93 -17.15 2.39 0.08
CA ILE A 93 -18.53 2.64 -0.37
C ILE A 93 -19.04 1.44 -1.16
N LEU A 94 -18.28 0.96 -2.14
CA LEU A 94 -18.66 -0.19 -2.95
C LEU A 94 -18.82 -1.45 -2.08
N LEU A 95 -17.92 -1.66 -1.13
CA LEU A 95 -18.04 -2.77 -0.17
C LEU A 95 -19.33 -2.66 0.66
N GLN A 96 -19.68 -1.46 1.12
CA GLN A 96 -20.92 -1.23 1.85
C GLN A 96 -22.16 -1.57 1.01
N GLU A 97 -22.16 -1.21 -0.28
CA GLU A 97 -23.25 -1.56 -1.20
C GLU A 97 -23.37 -3.08 -1.37
N LEU A 98 -22.25 -3.80 -1.54
CA LEU A 98 -22.24 -5.26 -1.62
C LEU A 98 -22.80 -5.93 -0.37
N TRP A 99 -22.56 -5.36 0.81
CA TRP A 99 -23.12 -5.86 2.07
C TRP A 99 -24.64 -5.67 2.15
N LYS A 100 -25.17 -4.55 1.65
CA LYS A 100 -26.61 -4.27 1.64
C LYS A 100 -27.40 -5.23 0.75
N LEU A 101 -26.78 -5.79 -0.27
CA LEU A 101 -27.43 -6.71 -1.22
C LEU A 101 -27.64 -8.13 -0.68
N ASN A 102 -27.12 -8.44 0.52
CA ASN A 102 -27.26 -9.76 1.16
C ASN A 102 -26.86 -10.96 0.27
N LEU A 103 -25.92 -10.76 -0.66
CA LEU A 103 -25.39 -11.83 -1.53
C LEU A 103 -24.59 -12.86 -0.74
N GLU A 104 -24.48 -14.07 -1.27
CA GLU A 104 -23.49 -15.04 -0.77
C GLU A 104 -22.06 -14.65 -1.15
N TRP A 105 -21.06 -15.27 -0.51
CA TRP A 105 -19.65 -14.91 -0.70
C TRP A 105 -19.15 -15.09 -2.14
N ASP A 106 -19.53 -16.18 -2.78
CA ASP A 106 -19.07 -16.58 -4.12
C ASP A 106 -20.11 -16.31 -5.22
N GLU A 107 -21.21 -15.67 -4.86
CA GLU A 107 -22.23 -15.22 -5.80
C GLU A 107 -21.72 -14.03 -6.63
N PRO A 108 -21.97 -14.00 -7.95
CA PRO A 108 -21.59 -12.87 -8.79
C PRO A 108 -22.33 -11.59 -8.35
N ILE A 109 -21.59 -10.49 -8.27
CA ILE A 109 -22.17 -9.19 -7.93
C ILE A 109 -23.01 -8.63 -9.10
N PRO A 110 -24.02 -7.77 -8.85
CA PRO A 110 -24.83 -7.20 -9.90
C PRO A 110 -24.01 -6.48 -10.97
N GLU A 111 -24.48 -6.54 -12.22
CA GLU A 111 -23.74 -6.04 -13.39
C GLU A 111 -23.31 -4.58 -13.25
N VAL A 112 -24.15 -3.74 -12.63
CA VAL A 112 -23.85 -2.32 -12.37
C VAL A 112 -22.62 -2.17 -11.47
N LEU A 113 -22.57 -2.87 -10.34
CA LEU A 113 -21.44 -2.83 -9.41
C LEU A 113 -20.21 -3.51 -10.01
N ASN A 114 -20.40 -4.57 -10.78
CA ASN A 114 -19.33 -5.26 -11.49
C ASN A 114 -18.64 -4.34 -12.50
N LYS A 115 -19.41 -3.56 -13.27
CA LYS A 115 -18.88 -2.56 -14.21
C LYS A 115 -18.12 -1.45 -13.48
N GLN A 116 -18.67 -0.93 -12.38
CA GLN A 116 -18.01 0.08 -11.55
C GLN A 116 -16.69 -0.44 -10.96
N TRP A 117 -16.70 -1.65 -10.39
CA TRP A 117 -15.50 -2.29 -9.86
C TRP A 117 -14.45 -2.50 -10.95
N ALA A 118 -14.84 -3.06 -12.10
CA ALA A 118 -13.92 -3.29 -13.22
C ALA A 118 -13.30 -2.00 -13.78
N ALA A 119 -14.07 -0.90 -13.83
CA ALA A 119 -13.56 0.41 -14.23
C ALA A 119 -12.53 0.95 -13.23
N PHE A 120 -12.89 0.99 -11.94
CA PHE A 120 -12.00 1.44 -10.88
C PHE A 120 -10.71 0.61 -10.82
N ARG A 121 -10.83 -0.71 -10.96
CA ARG A 121 -9.71 -1.65 -10.96
C ARG A 121 -8.69 -1.38 -12.07
N LYS A 122 -9.15 -0.98 -13.26
CA LYS A 122 -8.26 -0.58 -14.37
C LYS A 122 -7.48 0.68 -14.05
N GLU A 123 -8.12 1.63 -13.39
CA GLU A 123 -7.50 2.90 -12.98
C GLU A 123 -6.60 2.73 -11.75
N LEU A 124 -6.82 1.71 -10.93
CA LEU A 124 -6.06 1.49 -9.70
C LEU A 124 -4.55 1.31 -9.96
N HIS A 125 -4.15 0.76 -11.12
CA HIS A 125 -2.74 0.70 -11.52
C HIS A 125 -2.09 2.08 -11.68
N LEU A 126 -2.86 3.15 -11.89
CA LEU A 126 -2.33 4.50 -12.01
C LEU A 126 -1.70 5.01 -10.71
N ILE A 127 -2.07 4.45 -9.55
CA ILE A 127 -1.47 4.84 -8.28
C ILE A 127 0.00 4.45 -8.19
N GLU A 128 0.45 3.45 -8.96
CA GLU A 128 1.86 3.06 -9.01
C GLU A 128 2.74 4.16 -9.65
N LYS A 129 2.14 5.05 -10.44
CA LYS A 129 2.82 6.20 -11.03
C LYS A 129 2.90 7.39 -10.06
N MET A 130 2.15 7.37 -8.96
CA MET A 130 2.17 8.44 -7.98
C MET A 130 3.47 8.42 -7.16
N LYS A 131 4.04 9.60 -6.98
CA LYS A 131 5.16 9.84 -6.07
C LYS A 131 4.77 10.93 -5.10
N ILE A 132 4.74 10.60 -3.81
CA ILE A 132 4.37 11.53 -2.75
C ILE A 132 5.62 11.84 -1.93
N PRO A 133 6.04 13.11 -1.80
CA PRO A 133 7.19 13.43 -0.97
C PRO A 133 6.89 13.04 0.48
N ARG A 134 7.82 12.33 1.13
CA ARG A 134 7.62 11.89 2.52
C ARG A 134 7.50 13.05 3.50
N LYS A 135 8.23 14.13 3.22
CA LYS A 135 8.16 15.37 3.99
C LYS A 135 7.09 16.28 3.37
N SER A 136 6.01 16.54 4.09
CA SER A 136 5.11 17.63 3.74
C SER A 136 5.79 18.95 4.06
N GLN A 137 5.92 19.83 3.05
CA GLN A 137 6.22 21.23 3.32
C GLN A 137 4.91 21.88 3.75
N LEU A 138 4.69 21.98 5.05
CA LEU A 138 3.68 22.89 5.60
C LEU A 138 4.26 24.30 5.47
N THR A 139 4.01 24.93 4.32
CA THR A 139 4.19 26.37 4.20
C THR A 139 2.98 27.01 4.86
N ILE A 140 3.16 27.47 6.10
CA ILE A 140 2.18 28.28 6.84
C ILE A 140 2.50 29.75 6.56
#